data_AF-A0A1V9XYC0-F1
#
_entry.id   AF-A0A1V9XYC0-F1
#
_cell.length_a   1.000
_cell.length_b   1.000
_cell.length_c   1.000
_cell.angle_alpha   90.00
_cell.angle_beta   90.00
_cell.angle_gamma   90.00
#
_symmetry.space_group_name_H-M   'P 1'
#
loop_
_entity.id
_entity.type
_entity.pdbx_description
1 polymer ?
#
loop_
_entity_poly.entity_id
_entity_poly.type
_entity_poly.pdbx_seq_one_letter_code
_entity_poly.pdbx_strand_id
1 'polypeptide(L)'
;MTCRYNCLRKLLERRAGRCGEWANVFTLICIALGYEARYVWDVTDHVWTEVWSDSKGRWLHCDPCEAACDTPLLYEKGWGKKLSYIFAFTPFETVDVTWRYVSNFNETLARRRTLPEAVLIRYQEVRNKAFQRVLSNEERAAFQKRRIMELAEFLEPPKVRGVAELQGRTSGDITWRLDRKETHTSRVIRNTKPDLKTMEITYSCASDTYIIQEDGIVVETARGWASLMQSHLDITRKEEFDWEMAYLSRRPGSSLGVMQYQIELSKACRSIEVTFGRATFENGKVAVNLTAGEDHSLCIRGNDPLTFSLPPDSGRKLRLTCELSGGQGYVAWQHAQAFRQSLIIADSTAERNDPENQQADNSYLPALRLRLSF
;
A
#
# COMPACT_ATOMS: atom_id res chain seq x y z
N MET A 1 -26.03 20.70 10.09
CA MET A 1 -25.82 20.16 8.73
C MET A 1 -25.00 21.14 7.92
N THR A 2 -23.81 20.76 7.47
CA THR A 2 -23.07 21.52 6.46
C THR A 2 -23.75 21.35 5.10
N CYS A 3 -24.07 22.46 4.42
CA CYS A 3 -24.70 22.41 3.10
C CYS A 3 -23.82 21.65 2.10
N ARG A 4 -24.40 20.93 1.13
CA ARG A 4 -23.67 20.14 0.11
C ARG A 4 -23.93 20.79 -1.25
N TYR A 5 -22.87 21.20 -1.95
CA TYR A 5 -23.01 21.92 -3.22
C TYR A 5 -22.50 21.09 -4.38
N ASN A 6 -23.23 21.13 -5.49
CA ASN A 6 -22.76 20.60 -6.78
C ASN A 6 -22.29 21.72 -7.73
N CYS A 7 -22.64 22.99 -7.43
CA CYS A 7 -22.23 24.14 -8.23
C CYS A 7 -20.73 24.39 -8.09
N LEU A 8 -19.98 24.14 -9.16
CA LEU A 8 -18.52 24.27 -9.21
C LEU A 8 -18.02 25.66 -8.81
N ARG A 9 -18.68 26.73 -9.27
CA ARG A 9 -18.36 28.11 -8.86
C ARG A 9 -18.42 28.26 -7.34
N LYS A 10 -19.45 27.69 -6.70
CA LYS A 10 -19.60 27.78 -5.25
C LYS A 10 -18.55 26.95 -4.51
N LEU A 11 -18.15 25.83 -5.08
CA LEU A 11 -17.10 24.97 -4.51
C LEU A 11 -15.72 25.64 -4.56
N LEU A 12 -15.41 26.37 -5.64
CA LEU A 12 -14.17 27.15 -5.76
C LEU A 12 -14.07 28.28 -4.73
N GLU A 13 -15.20 28.90 -4.37
CA GLU A 13 -15.26 29.89 -3.28
C GLU A 13 -15.07 29.22 -1.92
N ARG A 14 -15.76 28.10 -1.68
CA ARG A 14 -15.83 27.46 -0.36
C ARG A 14 -14.56 26.69 0.01
N ARG A 15 -13.90 26.08 -0.98
CA ARG A 15 -12.65 25.29 -0.82
C ARG A 15 -12.73 24.21 0.27
N ALA A 16 -13.91 23.64 0.49
CA ALA A 16 -14.14 22.60 1.48
C ALA A 16 -15.31 21.70 1.06
N GLY A 17 -15.22 20.41 1.41
CA GLY A 17 -16.22 19.40 1.09
C GLY A 17 -15.74 17.98 1.42
N ARG A 18 -16.43 16.98 0.86
CA ARG A 18 -16.05 15.55 0.93
C ARG A 18 -15.75 15.06 -0.49
N CYS A 19 -15.56 13.75 -0.66
CA CYS A 19 -15.19 13.14 -1.96
C CYS A 19 -15.95 13.70 -3.16
N GLY A 20 -17.27 13.86 -3.05
CA GLY A 20 -18.11 14.50 -4.07
C GLY A 20 -17.59 15.86 -4.56
N GLU A 21 -17.44 16.83 -3.65
CA GLU A 21 -16.98 18.18 -4.00
C GLU A 21 -15.53 18.21 -4.47
N TRP A 22 -14.66 17.45 -3.80
CA TRP A 22 -13.24 17.38 -4.13
C TRP A 22 -13.01 16.82 -5.53
N ALA A 23 -13.64 15.68 -5.85
CA ALA A 23 -13.56 15.10 -7.18
C ALA A 23 -14.12 16.06 -8.24
N ASN A 24 -15.27 16.68 -8.00
CA ASN A 24 -15.91 17.59 -8.95
C ASN A 24 -15.02 18.81 -9.28
N VAL A 25 -14.47 19.47 -8.25
CA VAL A 25 -13.55 20.62 -8.46
C VAL A 25 -12.24 20.19 -9.09
N PHE A 26 -11.68 19.05 -8.68
CA PHE A 26 -10.43 18.56 -9.25
C PHE A 26 -10.58 18.21 -10.74
N THR A 27 -11.65 17.51 -11.13
CA THR A 27 -11.95 17.24 -12.55
C THR A 27 -12.07 18.54 -13.35
N LEU A 28 -12.75 19.57 -12.80
CA LEU A 28 -12.81 20.88 -13.44
C LEU A 28 -11.42 21.49 -13.64
N ILE A 29 -10.56 21.46 -12.61
CA ILE A 29 -9.20 22.02 -12.69
C ILE A 29 -8.38 21.29 -13.75
N CYS A 30 -8.44 19.95 -13.81
CA CYS A 30 -7.76 19.18 -14.85
C CYS A 30 -8.19 19.64 -16.25
N ILE A 31 -9.50 19.75 -16.50
CA ILE A 31 -10.04 20.20 -17.79
C ILE A 31 -9.61 21.63 -18.09
N ALA A 32 -9.66 22.54 -17.11
CA ALA A 32 -9.27 23.94 -17.28
C ALA A 32 -7.77 24.10 -17.61
N LEU A 33 -6.92 23.18 -17.14
CA LEU A 33 -5.50 23.11 -17.48
C LEU A 33 -5.23 22.44 -18.82
N GLY A 34 -6.26 21.98 -19.53
CA GLY A 34 -6.14 21.31 -20.83
C GLY A 34 -5.88 19.81 -20.75
N TYR A 35 -5.97 19.19 -19.56
CA TYR A 35 -5.90 17.75 -19.43
C TYR A 35 -7.22 17.11 -19.85
N GLU A 36 -7.13 15.98 -20.53
CA GLU A 36 -8.29 15.11 -20.73
C GLU A 36 -8.58 14.37 -19.43
N ALA A 37 -9.76 14.63 -18.87
CA ALA A 37 -10.17 14.07 -17.59
C ALA A 37 -11.55 13.42 -17.64
N ARG A 38 -11.71 12.36 -16.87
CA ARG A 38 -12.99 11.67 -16.63
C ARG A 38 -13.39 11.86 -15.18
N TYR A 39 -14.68 12.08 -14.96
CA TYR A 39 -15.27 11.91 -13.63
C TYR A 39 -15.57 10.43 -13.44
N VAL A 40 -15.09 9.83 -12.34
CA VAL A 40 -15.29 8.40 -12.06
C VAL A 40 -16.21 8.23 -10.88
N TRP A 41 -17.21 7.38 -11.04
CA TRP A 41 -18.21 7.05 -10.03
C TRP A 41 -18.20 5.56 -9.72
N ASP A 42 -17.89 5.25 -8.46
CA ASP A 42 -18.08 3.95 -7.86
C ASP A 42 -19.43 3.92 -7.14
N VAL A 43 -20.28 2.95 -7.52
CA VAL A 43 -21.62 2.80 -6.95
C VAL A 43 -21.60 2.54 -5.44
N THR A 44 -20.46 2.13 -4.88
CA THR A 44 -20.27 1.94 -3.43
C THR A 44 -19.88 3.25 -2.72
N ASP A 45 -20.49 4.37 -3.14
CA ASP A 45 -20.40 5.69 -2.51
C ASP A 45 -18.97 6.28 -2.48
N HIS A 46 -18.29 6.26 -3.63
CA HIS A 46 -17.04 7.01 -3.80
C HIS A 46 -16.89 7.54 -5.22
N VAL A 47 -16.14 8.63 -5.36
CA VAL A 47 -15.91 9.31 -6.64
C VAL A 47 -14.50 9.88 -6.68
N TRP A 48 -13.91 9.89 -7.88
CA TRP A 48 -12.56 10.39 -8.13
C TRP A 48 -12.42 10.82 -9.60
N THR A 49 -11.19 11.08 -10.06
CA THR A 49 -10.89 11.52 -11.42
C THR A 49 -9.94 10.55 -12.11
N GLU A 50 -10.09 10.35 -13.42
CA GLU A 50 -9.04 9.76 -14.25
C GLU A 50 -8.48 10.84 -15.18
N VAL A 51 -7.17 10.85 -15.42
CA VAL A 51 -6.51 11.78 -16.33
C VAL A 51 -5.72 11.02 -17.39
N TRP A 52 -5.86 11.38 -18.67
CA TRP A 52 -5.09 10.75 -19.75
C TRP A 52 -3.62 11.18 -19.68
N SER A 53 -2.70 10.23 -19.80
CA SER A 53 -1.27 10.49 -19.88
C SER A 53 -0.74 10.08 -21.25
N ASP A 54 -0.36 11.05 -22.07
CA ASP A 54 0.22 10.79 -23.40
C ASP A 54 1.56 10.05 -23.31
N SER A 55 2.39 10.37 -22.31
CA SER A 55 3.68 9.71 -22.11
C SER A 55 3.56 8.24 -21.73
N LYS A 56 2.48 7.85 -21.03
CA LYS A 56 2.19 6.45 -20.67
C LYS A 56 1.20 5.78 -21.62
N GLY A 57 0.54 6.54 -22.50
CA GLY A 57 -0.48 6.04 -23.42
C GLY A 57 -1.70 5.42 -22.73
N ARG A 58 -2.06 5.86 -21.51
CA ARG A 58 -3.20 5.32 -20.76
C ARG A 58 -3.81 6.31 -19.76
N TRP A 59 -4.98 5.97 -19.23
CA TRP A 59 -5.63 6.69 -18.14
C TRP A 59 -4.92 6.42 -16.81
N LEU A 60 -4.73 7.48 -16.03
CA LEU A 60 -4.19 7.45 -14.68
C LEU A 60 -5.31 7.71 -13.69
N HIS A 61 -5.41 6.86 -12.68
CA HIS A 61 -6.23 7.10 -11.50
C HIS A 61 -5.74 8.35 -10.74
N CYS A 62 -6.64 9.23 -10.32
CA CYS A 62 -6.35 10.40 -9.50
C CYS A 62 -7.43 10.61 -8.43
N ASP A 63 -7.09 10.43 -7.16
CA ASP A 63 -7.98 10.70 -6.03
C ASP A 63 -7.50 11.92 -5.24
N PRO A 64 -8.14 13.10 -5.40
CA PRO A 64 -7.74 14.32 -4.70
C PRO A 64 -7.99 14.26 -3.19
N CYS A 65 -8.87 13.38 -2.70
CA CYS A 65 -9.12 13.26 -1.26
C CYS A 65 -8.00 12.53 -0.54
N GLU A 66 -7.27 11.69 -1.26
CA GLU A 66 -6.23 10.82 -0.72
C GLU A 66 -4.83 11.23 -1.21
N ALA A 67 -4.74 12.35 -1.94
CA ALA A 67 -3.52 12.79 -2.63
C ALA A 67 -2.85 11.67 -3.44
N ALA A 68 -3.66 10.82 -4.06
CA ALA A 68 -3.21 9.58 -4.68
C ALA A 68 -3.26 9.66 -6.21
N CYS A 69 -2.20 9.20 -6.88
CA CYS A 69 -2.10 9.17 -8.33
C CYS A 69 -1.54 7.81 -8.80
N ASP A 70 -2.16 7.24 -9.83
CA ASP A 70 -1.80 5.97 -10.47
C ASP A 70 -1.80 4.75 -9.53
N THR A 71 -2.70 4.79 -8.55
CA THR A 71 -2.91 3.81 -7.46
C THR A 71 -4.31 3.18 -7.46
N PRO A 72 -4.78 2.57 -8.57
CA PRO A 72 -6.17 2.12 -8.71
C PRO A 72 -6.57 1.03 -7.71
N LEU A 73 -5.65 0.23 -7.16
CA LEU A 73 -6.02 -0.80 -6.17
C LEU A 73 -6.19 -0.27 -4.74
N LEU A 74 -6.06 1.04 -4.53
CA LEU A 74 -6.31 1.72 -3.26
C LEU A 74 -7.63 1.31 -2.62
N TYR A 75 -8.69 1.20 -3.42
CA TYR A 75 -10.04 0.93 -2.92
C TYR A 75 -10.28 -0.54 -2.58
N GLU A 76 -9.87 -1.46 -3.46
CA GLU A 76 -10.08 -2.90 -3.24
C GLU A 76 -9.09 -3.44 -2.19
N LYS A 77 -7.81 -3.09 -2.29
CA LYS A 77 -6.74 -3.65 -1.45
C LYS A 77 -6.45 -2.80 -0.23
N GLY A 78 -6.39 -1.48 -0.38
CA GLY A 78 -6.14 -0.58 0.74
C GLY A 78 -7.35 -0.47 1.66
N TRP A 79 -8.52 -0.14 1.11
CA TRP A 79 -9.74 0.06 1.90
C TRP A 79 -10.54 -1.24 2.08
N GLY A 80 -10.24 -2.30 1.35
CA GLY A 80 -11.00 -3.55 1.43
C GLY A 80 -12.41 -3.46 0.85
N LYS A 81 -12.71 -2.44 0.02
CA LYS A 81 -14.05 -2.26 -0.56
C LYS A 81 -14.46 -3.46 -1.39
N LYS A 82 -15.72 -3.86 -1.26
CA LYS A 82 -16.35 -4.88 -2.12
C LYS A 82 -16.96 -4.21 -3.34
N LEU A 83 -16.09 -3.83 -4.28
CA LEU A 83 -16.45 -3.12 -5.51
C LEU A 83 -17.36 -3.97 -6.41
N SER A 84 -18.18 -3.30 -7.24
CA SER A 84 -19.09 -3.94 -8.20
C SER A 84 -19.13 -3.22 -9.55
N TYR A 85 -19.57 -1.97 -9.57
CA TYR A 85 -19.67 -1.16 -10.78
C TYR A 85 -18.94 0.18 -10.60
N ILE A 86 -18.05 0.49 -11.53
CA ILE A 86 -17.32 1.75 -11.58
C ILE A 86 -17.39 2.30 -12.99
N PHE A 87 -17.96 3.50 -13.12
CA PHE A 87 -18.17 4.14 -14.41
C PHE A 87 -17.40 5.44 -14.52
N ALA A 88 -16.71 5.62 -15.65
CA ALA A 88 -16.03 6.86 -15.98
C ALA A 88 -16.83 7.63 -17.04
N PHE A 89 -16.89 8.95 -16.88
CA PHE A 89 -17.68 9.85 -17.72
C PHE A 89 -16.84 10.97 -18.30
N THR A 90 -16.98 11.19 -19.60
CA THR A 90 -16.63 12.43 -20.30
C THR A 90 -17.89 13.00 -20.97
N PRO A 91 -17.82 14.19 -21.59
CA PRO A 91 -18.91 14.66 -22.45
C PRO A 91 -19.23 13.74 -23.64
N PHE A 92 -18.30 12.86 -24.03
CA PHE A 92 -18.37 12.08 -25.27
C PHE A 92 -18.48 10.56 -25.05
N GLU A 93 -18.10 10.04 -23.88
CA GLU A 93 -18.17 8.62 -23.60
C GLU A 93 -18.51 8.30 -22.14
N THR A 94 -19.18 7.17 -21.96
CA THR A 94 -19.31 6.46 -20.70
C THR A 94 -18.56 5.13 -20.83
N VAL A 95 -17.72 4.81 -19.85
CA VAL A 95 -16.83 3.65 -19.85
C VAL A 95 -17.07 2.87 -18.56
N ASP A 96 -17.18 1.54 -18.64
CA ASP A 96 -17.09 0.69 -17.46
C ASP A 96 -15.59 0.47 -17.21
N VAL A 97 -15.08 1.10 -16.15
CA VAL A 97 -13.67 1.05 -15.78
C VAL A 97 -13.43 0.10 -14.61
N THR A 98 -14.43 -0.70 -14.21
CA THR A 98 -14.38 -1.59 -13.03
C THR A 98 -13.11 -2.45 -13.02
N TRP A 99 -12.75 -3.03 -14.17
CA TRP A 99 -11.58 -3.89 -14.35
C TRP A 99 -10.26 -3.25 -13.91
N ARG A 100 -10.13 -1.92 -14.01
CA ARG A 100 -8.92 -1.20 -13.56
C ARG A 100 -8.74 -1.22 -12.05
N TYR A 101 -9.84 -1.30 -11.31
CA TYR A 101 -9.88 -1.11 -9.85
C TYR A 101 -10.10 -2.42 -9.08
N VAL A 102 -10.17 -3.56 -9.77
CA VAL A 102 -10.36 -4.88 -9.15
C VAL A 102 -9.33 -5.89 -9.63
N SER A 103 -8.70 -6.59 -8.70
CA SER A 103 -7.74 -7.66 -9.02
C SER A 103 -8.41 -9.03 -9.21
N ASN A 104 -9.59 -9.23 -8.61
CA ASN A 104 -10.37 -10.46 -8.78
C ASN A 104 -11.74 -10.16 -9.39
N PHE A 105 -11.80 -10.24 -10.72
CA PHE A 105 -13.06 -9.95 -11.42
C PHE A 105 -14.11 -11.02 -11.21
N ASN A 106 -13.75 -12.29 -10.99
CA ASN A 106 -14.73 -13.37 -10.74
C ASN A 106 -15.56 -13.07 -9.47
N GLU A 107 -14.91 -12.62 -8.40
CA GLU A 107 -15.60 -12.17 -7.19
C GLU A 107 -16.44 -10.92 -7.43
N THR A 108 -15.94 -9.99 -8.25
CA THR A 108 -16.65 -8.75 -8.60
C THR A 108 -17.90 -9.03 -9.42
N LEU A 109 -17.82 -9.92 -10.40
CA LEU A 109 -18.92 -10.35 -11.24
C LEU A 109 -20.05 -10.99 -10.41
N ALA A 110 -19.71 -11.75 -9.37
CA ALA A 110 -20.71 -12.32 -8.47
C ALA A 110 -21.55 -11.26 -7.71
N ARG A 111 -21.03 -10.03 -7.58
CA ARG A 111 -21.72 -8.87 -6.99
C ARG A 111 -22.47 -8.02 -8.01
N ARG A 112 -22.18 -8.18 -9.30
CA ARG A 112 -22.80 -7.41 -10.40
C ARG A 112 -24.14 -8.01 -10.81
N ARG A 113 -25.18 -7.72 -10.02
CA ARG A 113 -26.52 -8.31 -10.17
C ARG A 113 -27.60 -7.33 -10.66
N THR A 114 -27.27 -6.04 -10.81
CA THR A 114 -28.25 -4.99 -11.12
C THR A 114 -28.79 -5.10 -12.54
N LEU A 115 -27.94 -5.51 -13.50
CA LEU A 115 -28.35 -5.77 -14.88
C LEU A 115 -27.41 -6.79 -15.55
N PRO A 116 -27.87 -7.50 -16.60
CA PRO A 116 -27.01 -8.37 -17.39
C PRO A 116 -25.88 -7.59 -18.07
N GLU A 117 -24.66 -8.14 -18.07
CA GLU A 117 -23.48 -7.49 -18.66
C GLU A 117 -23.66 -7.15 -20.15
N ALA A 118 -24.33 -8.03 -20.90
CA ALA A 118 -24.63 -7.78 -22.33
C ALA A 118 -25.51 -6.53 -22.54
N VAL A 119 -26.45 -6.26 -21.62
CA VAL A 119 -27.31 -5.08 -21.67
C VAL A 119 -26.48 -3.82 -21.35
N LEU A 120 -25.58 -3.90 -20.37
CA LEU A 120 -24.69 -2.79 -20.02
C LEU A 120 -23.78 -2.41 -21.20
N ILE A 121 -23.13 -3.39 -21.82
CA ILE A 121 -22.25 -3.18 -22.98
C ILE A 121 -23.04 -2.54 -24.13
N ARG A 122 -24.23 -3.06 -24.42
CA ARG A 122 -25.09 -2.53 -25.48
C ARG A 122 -25.53 -1.09 -25.19
N TYR A 123 -25.89 -0.81 -23.93
CA TYR A 123 -26.26 0.54 -23.51
C TYR A 123 -25.12 1.53 -23.72
N GLN A 124 -23.91 1.17 -23.31
CA GLN A 124 -22.71 2.00 -23.50
C GLN A 124 -22.42 2.23 -24.98
N GLU A 125 -22.51 1.20 -25.82
CA GLU A 125 -22.31 1.30 -27.26
C GLU A 125 -23.28 2.32 -27.88
N VAL A 126 -24.59 2.18 -27.62
CA VAL A 126 -25.62 3.07 -28.18
C VAL A 126 -25.45 4.50 -27.69
N ARG A 127 -25.21 4.67 -26.38
CA ARG A 127 -25.03 6.00 -25.77
C ARG A 127 -23.79 6.71 -26.29
N ASN A 128 -22.65 6.02 -26.35
CA ASN A 128 -21.40 6.60 -26.84
C ASN A 128 -21.50 6.95 -28.33
N LYS A 129 -22.13 6.10 -29.15
CA LYS A 129 -22.41 6.44 -30.56
C LYS A 129 -23.24 7.71 -30.70
N ALA A 130 -24.20 7.95 -29.80
CA ALA A 130 -25.01 9.17 -29.82
C ALA A 130 -24.20 10.42 -29.41
N PHE A 131 -23.42 10.34 -28.33
CA PHE A 131 -22.60 11.47 -27.85
C PHE A 131 -21.46 11.83 -28.80
N GLN A 132 -20.92 10.86 -29.53
CA GLN A 132 -19.84 11.08 -30.49
C GLN A 132 -20.32 11.55 -31.87
N ARG A 133 -21.63 11.77 -32.09
CA ARG A 133 -22.14 12.24 -33.40
C ARG A 133 -21.62 13.61 -33.81
N VAL A 134 -21.30 14.45 -32.84
CA VAL A 134 -20.80 15.82 -33.04
C VAL A 134 -19.30 15.86 -33.37
N LEU A 135 -18.59 14.74 -33.18
CA LEU A 135 -17.15 14.65 -33.35
C LEU A 135 -16.77 14.37 -34.81
N SER A 136 -15.58 14.83 -35.21
CA SER A 136 -14.99 14.53 -36.51
C SER A 136 -14.64 13.04 -36.66
N ASN A 137 -14.30 12.61 -37.88
CA ASN A 137 -13.83 11.26 -38.11
C ASN A 137 -12.51 10.98 -37.37
N GLU A 138 -11.59 11.95 -37.35
CA GLU A 138 -10.30 11.84 -36.67
C GLU A 138 -10.48 11.72 -35.15
N GLU A 139 -11.33 12.56 -34.56
CA GLU A 139 -11.61 12.52 -33.12
C GLU A 139 -12.24 11.18 -32.71
N ARG A 140 -13.23 10.70 -33.48
CA ARG A 140 -13.83 9.38 -33.24
C ARG A 140 -12.83 8.25 -33.34
N ALA A 141 -11.93 8.29 -34.32
CA ALA A 141 -10.87 7.30 -34.46
C ALA A 141 -9.91 7.32 -33.25
N ALA A 142 -9.60 8.50 -32.70
CA ALA A 142 -8.79 8.62 -31.49
C ALA A 142 -9.46 7.97 -30.27
N PHE A 143 -10.76 8.21 -30.05
CA PHE A 143 -11.53 7.56 -28.98
C PHE A 143 -11.56 6.03 -29.15
N GLN A 144 -11.78 5.53 -30.37
CA GLN A 144 -11.77 4.09 -30.65
C GLN A 144 -10.40 3.47 -30.37
N LYS A 145 -9.32 4.11 -30.81
CA LYS A 145 -7.95 3.66 -30.54
C LYS A 145 -7.69 3.56 -29.03
N ARG A 146 -8.06 4.59 -28.26
CA ARG A 146 -7.91 4.59 -26.80
C ARG A 146 -8.76 3.50 -26.13
N ARG A 147 -9.98 3.28 -26.62
CA ARG A 147 -10.84 2.21 -26.11
C ARG A 147 -10.21 0.83 -26.28
N ILE A 148 -9.60 0.55 -27.43
CA ILE A 148 -8.91 -0.72 -27.68
C ILE A 148 -7.72 -0.89 -26.72
N MET A 149 -6.92 0.16 -26.53
CA MET A 149 -5.79 0.12 -25.58
C MET A 149 -6.27 -0.13 -24.14
N GLU A 150 -7.36 0.51 -23.72
CA GLU A 150 -7.98 0.31 -22.41
C GLU A 150 -8.57 -1.09 -22.23
N LEU A 151 -9.24 -1.64 -23.25
CA LEU A 151 -9.72 -3.02 -23.20
C LEU A 151 -8.58 -4.03 -23.13
N ALA A 152 -7.46 -3.77 -23.83
CA ALA A 152 -6.26 -4.60 -23.72
C ALA A 152 -5.64 -4.53 -22.32
N GLU A 153 -5.61 -3.36 -21.68
CA GLU A 153 -5.22 -3.20 -20.28
C GLU A 153 -6.10 -4.06 -19.35
N PHE A 154 -7.41 -4.11 -19.59
CA PHE A 154 -8.35 -4.87 -18.75
C PHE A 154 -8.24 -6.39 -18.87
N LEU A 155 -7.57 -6.91 -19.90
CA LEU A 155 -7.34 -8.35 -20.03
C LEU A 155 -6.37 -8.88 -18.97
N GLU A 156 -5.46 -8.04 -18.47
CA GLU A 156 -4.59 -8.39 -17.35
C GLU A 156 -5.11 -7.75 -16.06
N PRO A 157 -5.52 -8.55 -15.06
CA PRO A 157 -5.95 -8.00 -13.78
C PRO A 157 -4.83 -7.12 -13.16
N PRO A 158 -5.18 -5.93 -12.65
CA PRO A 158 -4.22 -5.05 -12.00
C PRO A 158 -3.55 -5.76 -10.81
N LYS A 159 -2.24 -5.53 -10.67
CA LYS A 159 -1.43 -5.99 -9.54
C LYS A 159 -1.06 -4.80 -8.67
N VAL A 160 -0.92 -5.01 -7.37
CA VAL A 160 -0.52 -3.93 -6.46
C VAL A 160 0.88 -3.46 -6.81
N ARG A 161 1.00 -2.14 -6.99
CA ARG A 161 2.23 -1.47 -7.45
C ARG A 161 3.10 -0.96 -6.32
N GLY A 162 2.56 -0.82 -5.11
CA GLY A 162 3.30 -0.33 -3.96
C GLY A 162 2.43 -0.08 -2.73
N VAL A 163 3.09 0.38 -1.66
CA VAL A 163 2.48 0.61 -0.33
C VAL A 163 1.33 1.64 -0.39
N ALA A 164 1.42 2.61 -1.31
CA ALA A 164 0.42 3.64 -1.48
C ALA A 164 -0.97 3.10 -1.89
N GLU A 165 -1.06 1.88 -2.44
CA GLU A 165 -2.35 1.22 -2.73
C GLU A 165 -2.88 0.39 -1.55
N LEU A 166 -2.07 0.21 -0.51
CA LEU A 166 -2.42 -0.56 0.68
C LEU A 166 -2.82 0.34 1.85
N GLN A 167 -2.72 1.65 1.66
CA GLN A 167 -3.15 2.59 2.68
C GLN A 167 -4.68 2.53 2.84
N GLY A 168 -5.14 2.47 4.08
CA GLY A 168 -6.54 2.67 4.39
C GLY A 168 -6.96 4.11 4.10
N ARG A 169 -8.27 4.35 4.07
CA ARG A 169 -8.84 5.67 3.79
C ARG A 169 -8.29 6.70 4.76
N THR A 170 -7.80 7.84 4.27
CA THR A 170 -7.29 8.94 5.10
C THR A 170 -8.33 10.06 5.27
N SER A 171 -9.22 10.24 4.29
CA SER A 171 -10.27 11.28 4.30
C SER A 171 -11.59 10.82 4.97
N GLY A 172 -12.34 11.79 5.52
CA GLY A 172 -13.65 11.58 6.15
C GLY A 172 -13.62 11.39 7.67
N ASP A 173 -14.80 11.53 8.30
CA ASP A 173 -14.96 11.40 9.76
C ASP A 173 -14.57 10.01 10.25
N ILE A 174 -13.93 9.93 11.42
CA ILE A 174 -13.39 8.67 11.96
C ILE A 174 -14.47 7.63 12.24
N THR A 175 -15.63 8.07 12.76
CA THR A 175 -16.79 7.21 13.01
C THR A 175 -17.32 6.60 11.72
N TRP A 176 -17.42 7.40 10.65
CA TRP A 176 -17.86 6.96 9.32
C TRP A 176 -16.90 5.95 8.67
N ARG A 177 -15.58 6.14 8.84
CA ARG A 177 -14.55 5.21 8.35
C ARG A 177 -14.59 3.85 9.06
N LEU A 178 -14.80 3.87 10.39
CA LEU A 178 -14.89 2.67 11.21
C LEU A 178 -16.13 1.82 10.87
N ASP A 179 -17.29 2.47 10.67
CA ASP A 179 -18.54 1.77 10.33
C ASP A 179 -18.45 0.98 9.02
N ARG A 180 -17.69 1.50 8.05
CA ARG A 180 -17.53 0.89 6.72
C ARG A 180 -16.41 -0.15 6.66
N LYS A 181 -15.66 -0.35 7.73
CA LYS A 181 -14.46 -1.21 7.80
C LYS A 181 -13.41 -0.86 6.73
N GLU A 182 -13.45 0.37 6.21
CA GLU A 182 -12.54 0.90 5.18
C GLU A 182 -11.23 1.44 5.76
N THR A 183 -11.16 1.45 7.09
CA THR A 183 -9.94 1.39 7.86
C THR A 183 -9.79 -0.03 8.37
N HIS A 184 -8.79 -0.76 7.89
CA HIS A 184 -8.25 -1.84 8.72
C HIS A 184 -7.82 -1.21 10.05
N THR A 185 -8.11 -1.89 11.17
CA THR A 185 -7.53 -1.55 12.48
C THR A 185 -6.02 -1.71 12.35
N SER A 186 -5.42 -0.66 11.83
CA SER A 186 -4.01 -0.58 11.55
C SER A 186 -3.31 -0.52 12.89
N ARG A 187 -2.52 -1.54 13.19
CA ARG A 187 -1.78 -1.57 14.45
C ARG A 187 -0.78 -0.41 14.43
N VAL A 188 -0.97 0.53 15.35
CA VAL A 188 -0.02 1.60 15.60
C VAL A 188 0.61 1.33 16.95
N ILE A 189 1.93 1.17 16.96
CA ILE A 189 2.70 0.96 18.18
C ILE A 189 2.82 2.30 18.89
N ARG A 190 2.45 2.35 20.16
CA ARG A 190 2.55 3.55 21.00
C ARG A 190 3.27 3.20 22.28
N ASN A 191 4.01 4.17 22.80
CA ASN A 191 4.57 4.05 24.12
C ASN A 191 3.52 4.25 25.21
N THR A 192 3.71 3.56 26.32
CA THR A 192 2.83 3.56 27.49
C THR A 192 3.16 4.74 28.40
N LYS A 193 4.46 5.01 28.62
CA LYS A 193 4.93 6.11 29.47
C LYS A 193 5.29 7.34 28.64
N PRO A 194 4.88 8.57 29.02
CA PRO A 194 5.21 9.77 28.25
C PRO A 194 6.69 10.16 28.29
N ASP A 195 7.38 9.88 29.41
CA ASP A 195 8.77 10.27 29.68
C ASP A 195 9.74 9.07 29.60
N LEU A 196 9.90 8.52 28.40
CA LEU A 196 10.84 7.42 28.15
C LEU A 196 12.26 7.93 27.94
N LYS A 197 13.24 7.14 28.37
CA LYS A 197 14.64 7.29 27.94
C LYS A 197 14.88 6.45 26.68
N THR A 198 14.37 5.23 26.68
CA THR A 198 14.53 4.28 25.56
C THR A 198 13.28 3.45 25.33
N MET A 199 12.98 3.16 24.07
CA MET A 199 11.98 2.18 23.65
C MET A 199 12.63 1.22 22.67
N GLU A 200 12.46 -0.08 22.87
CA GLU A 200 13.02 -1.11 22.00
C GLU A 200 11.91 -2.04 21.50
N ILE A 201 11.87 -2.26 20.19
CA ILE A 201 10.94 -3.17 19.53
C ILE A 201 11.77 -4.25 18.86
N THR A 202 11.55 -5.50 19.25
CA THR A 202 12.26 -6.66 18.69
C THR A 202 11.28 -7.66 18.11
N TYR A 203 11.73 -8.35 17.05
CA TYR A 203 11.02 -9.48 16.48
C TYR A 203 11.99 -10.63 16.24
N SER A 204 11.61 -11.82 16.69
CA SER A 204 12.28 -13.07 16.35
C SER A 204 11.40 -13.84 15.37
N CYS A 205 11.93 -14.09 14.17
CA CYS A 205 11.20 -14.88 13.17
C CYS A 205 11.18 -16.36 13.53
N ALA A 206 12.20 -16.86 14.24
CA ALA A 206 12.27 -18.24 14.69
C ALA A 206 11.12 -18.58 15.65
N SER A 207 10.90 -17.75 16.67
CA SER A 207 9.83 -17.93 17.67
C SER A 207 8.50 -17.26 17.31
N ASP A 208 8.44 -16.58 16.16
CA ASP A 208 7.28 -15.80 15.68
C ASP A 208 6.71 -14.85 16.74
N THR A 209 7.61 -14.15 17.45
CA THR A 209 7.27 -13.36 18.64
C THR A 209 7.90 -11.97 18.58
N TYR A 210 7.09 -10.97 18.89
CA TYR A 210 7.48 -9.59 19.14
C TYR A 210 7.60 -9.30 20.62
N ILE A 211 8.57 -8.46 20.98
CA ILE A 211 8.73 -7.92 22.34
C ILE A 211 8.92 -6.41 22.23
N ILE A 212 8.13 -5.65 23.00
CA ILE A 212 8.32 -4.20 23.19
C ILE A 212 8.81 -3.96 24.61
N GLN A 213 9.92 -3.23 24.72
CA GLN A 213 10.53 -2.83 25.98
C GLN A 213 10.58 -1.30 26.09
N GLU A 214 10.25 -0.81 27.28
CA GLU A 214 10.32 0.60 27.65
C GLU A 214 11.27 0.74 28.85
N ASP A 215 12.37 1.46 28.69
CA ASP A 215 13.43 1.60 29.69
C ASP A 215 13.93 0.25 30.25
N GLY A 216 14.03 -0.75 29.39
CA GLY A 216 14.46 -2.11 29.72
C GLY A 216 13.36 -3.03 30.28
N ILE A 217 12.16 -2.51 30.52
CA ILE A 217 11.02 -3.28 31.05
C ILE A 217 10.15 -3.75 29.88
N VAL A 218 9.87 -5.04 29.79
CA VAL A 218 8.92 -5.59 28.80
C VAL A 218 7.51 -5.09 29.10
N VAL A 219 6.91 -4.36 28.16
CA VAL A 219 5.56 -3.81 28.27
C VAL A 219 4.55 -4.57 27.41
N GLU A 220 5.00 -5.20 26.34
CA GLU A 220 4.15 -6.00 25.46
C GLU A 220 4.91 -7.19 24.86
N THR A 221 4.21 -8.31 24.75
CA THR A 221 4.66 -9.49 23.98
C THR A 221 3.52 -9.92 23.08
N ALA A 222 3.77 -10.06 21.79
CA ALA A 222 2.77 -10.44 20.81
C ALA A 222 3.28 -11.58 19.94
N ARG A 223 2.44 -12.61 19.70
CA ARG A 223 2.76 -13.72 18.80
C ARG A 223 2.15 -13.50 17.42
N GLY A 224 2.85 -13.98 16.40
CA GLY A 224 2.43 -13.90 15.01
C GLY A 224 3.07 -12.72 14.27
N TRP A 225 3.75 -12.99 13.17
CA TRP A 225 4.49 -12.01 12.36
C TRP A 225 3.65 -10.80 11.89
N ALA A 226 2.33 -10.93 11.79
CA ALA A 226 1.46 -9.82 11.39
C ALA A 226 0.97 -8.96 12.58
N SER A 227 1.18 -9.40 13.83
CA SER A 227 0.49 -8.85 15.01
C SER A 227 0.84 -7.40 15.32
N LEU A 228 2.08 -6.99 15.04
CA LEU A 228 2.56 -5.61 15.22
C LEU A 228 2.63 -4.79 13.91
N MET A 229 2.30 -5.39 12.77
CA MET A 229 2.33 -4.69 11.48
C MET A 229 1.10 -3.80 11.32
N GLN A 230 1.32 -2.57 10.85
CA GLN A 230 0.26 -1.66 10.48
C GLN A 230 -0.51 -2.18 9.28
N SER A 231 0.22 -2.65 8.27
CA SER A 231 -0.31 -3.25 7.04
C SER A 231 0.72 -4.23 6.45
N HIS A 232 0.22 -5.20 5.71
CA HIS A 232 1.04 -6.10 4.90
C HIS A 232 0.27 -6.54 3.67
N LEU A 233 0.99 -6.87 2.60
CA LEU A 233 0.45 -7.45 1.36
C LEU A 233 1.35 -8.58 0.92
N ASP A 234 0.73 -9.72 0.61
CA ASP A 234 1.40 -10.86 0.01
C ASP A 234 2.71 -11.23 0.71
N ILE A 235 2.71 -11.14 2.04
CA ILE A 235 3.76 -11.62 2.92
C ILE A 235 3.28 -12.92 3.57
N THR A 236 4.20 -13.87 3.71
CA THR A 236 4.00 -15.07 4.51
C THR A 236 5.26 -15.41 5.28
N ARG A 237 5.10 -15.96 6.47
CA ARG A 237 6.18 -16.63 7.20
C ARG A 237 6.38 -18.03 6.62
N LYS A 238 7.63 -18.42 6.39
CA LYS A 238 8.03 -19.73 5.89
C LYS A 238 9.03 -20.34 6.88
N GLU A 239 8.76 -21.59 7.25
CA GLU A 239 9.70 -22.46 7.96
C GLU A 239 10.24 -23.51 6.98
N GLU A 240 11.56 -23.64 6.98
CA GLU A 240 12.31 -24.68 6.29
C GLU A 240 12.85 -25.62 7.36
N PHE A 241 12.27 -26.81 7.48
CA PHE A 241 12.73 -27.80 8.46
C PHE A 241 14.06 -28.44 8.04
N ASP A 242 14.30 -28.61 6.73
CA ASP A 242 15.53 -29.21 6.21
C ASP A 242 16.77 -28.33 6.46
N TRP A 243 16.57 -27.01 6.50
CA TRP A 243 17.62 -26.02 6.72
C TRP A 243 17.54 -25.37 8.10
N GLU A 244 16.53 -25.73 8.88
CA GLU A 244 16.22 -25.17 10.20
C GLU A 244 16.17 -23.63 10.20
N MET A 245 15.51 -23.04 9.20
CA MET A 245 15.39 -21.59 9.05
C MET A 245 13.94 -21.12 9.06
N ALA A 246 13.70 -19.95 9.63
CA ALA A 246 12.47 -19.19 9.49
C ALA A 246 12.72 -17.82 8.86
N TYR A 247 11.82 -17.38 7.98
CA TYR A 247 11.87 -16.05 7.38
C TYR A 247 10.50 -15.58 6.89
N LEU A 248 10.37 -14.29 6.65
CA LEU A 248 9.26 -13.71 5.90
C LEU A 248 9.63 -13.58 4.42
N SER A 249 8.73 -13.98 3.55
CA SER A 249 8.90 -13.92 2.10
C SER A 249 7.59 -13.52 1.43
N ARG A 250 7.59 -13.40 0.09
CA ARG A 250 6.34 -13.14 -0.63
C ARG A 250 5.45 -14.38 -0.60
N ARG A 251 4.14 -14.20 -0.69
CA ARG A 251 3.22 -15.32 -0.97
C ARG A 251 3.59 -15.95 -2.33
N PRO A 252 3.56 -17.29 -2.47
CA PRO A 252 3.78 -17.94 -3.76
C PRO A 252 2.87 -17.36 -4.85
N GLY A 253 3.47 -17.02 -5.99
CA GLY A 253 2.79 -16.39 -7.13
C GLY A 253 2.76 -14.86 -7.12
N SER A 254 3.11 -14.21 -6.00
CA SER A 254 3.13 -12.74 -5.91
C SER A 254 4.45 -12.14 -6.41
N SER A 255 4.35 -11.07 -7.20
CA SER A 255 5.50 -10.31 -7.72
C SER A 255 6.06 -9.28 -6.73
N LEU A 256 5.24 -8.85 -5.77
CA LEU A 256 5.55 -7.85 -4.77
C LEU A 256 5.01 -8.30 -3.42
N GLY A 257 5.80 -8.13 -2.36
CA GLY A 257 5.35 -8.28 -0.98
C GLY A 257 5.70 -7.00 -0.22
N VAL A 258 4.80 -6.53 0.64
CA VAL A 258 4.99 -5.30 1.39
C VAL A 258 4.64 -5.53 2.84
N MET A 259 5.41 -4.97 3.76
CA MET A 259 5.06 -4.88 5.17
C MET A 259 5.41 -3.50 5.72
N GLN A 260 4.59 -3.00 6.62
CA GLN A 260 4.74 -1.67 7.20
C GLN A 260 4.47 -1.70 8.70
N TYR A 261 5.34 -1.04 9.45
CA TYR A 261 5.14 -0.71 10.86
C TYR A 261 4.91 0.78 11.00
N GLN A 262 4.01 1.17 11.91
CA GLN A 262 3.75 2.55 12.26
C GLN A 262 3.91 2.73 13.77
N ILE A 263 4.73 3.69 14.16
CA ILE A 263 5.03 3.99 15.56
C ILE A 263 4.68 5.45 15.80
N GLU A 264 3.89 5.71 16.84
CA GLU A 264 3.54 7.06 17.29
C GLU A 264 3.98 7.23 18.74
N LEU A 265 4.86 8.21 18.96
CA LEU A 265 5.47 8.47 20.26
C LEU A 265 4.86 9.72 20.90
N SER A 266 4.69 9.70 22.22
CA SER A 266 4.28 10.88 23.01
C SER A 266 5.25 12.05 22.89
N LYS A 267 6.54 11.74 22.76
CA LYS A 267 7.66 12.68 22.63
C LYS A 267 8.51 12.28 21.43
N ALA A 268 9.10 13.25 20.74
CA ALA A 268 9.98 12.95 19.62
C ALA A 268 11.25 12.22 20.10
N CYS A 269 11.58 11.10 19.47
CA CYS A 269 12.89 10.48 19.65
C CYS A 269 13.98 11.28 18.91
N ARG A 270 15.20 11.23 19.41
CA ARG A 270 16.39 11.91 18.87
C ARG A 270 17.29 10.99 18.07
N SER A 271 17.28 9.70 18.38
CA SER A 271 18.09 8.71 17.67
C SER A 271 17.35 7.40 17.55
N ILE A 272 17.51 6.76 16.40
CA ILE A 272 16.93 5.47 16.07
C ILE A 272 18.05 4.56 15.61
N GLU A 273 18.26 3.45 16.31
CA GLU A 273 19.10 2.36 15.85
C GLU A 273 18.21 1.26 15.26
N VAL A 274 18.48 0.89 14.01
CA VAL A 274 17.74 -0.15 13.30
C VAL A 274 18.66 -1.28 12.90
N THR A 275 18.29 -2.49 13.28
CA THR A 275 18.83 -3.73 12.72
C THR A 275 17.68 -4.42 11.97
N PHE A 276 17.89 -4.69 10.68
CA PHE A 276 16.91 -5.38 9.85
C PHE A 276 17.60 -6.53 9.11
N GLY A 277 17.45 -7.74 9.63
CA GLY A 277 17.99 -8.94 9.03
C GLY A 277 17.29 -9.23 7.70
N ARG A 278 18.06 -9.44 6.63
CA ARG A 278 17.55 -9.84 5.32
C ARG A 278 18.52 -10.80 4.63
N ALA A 279 17.96 -11.60 3.73
CA ALA A 279 18.70 -12.42 2.79
C ALA A 279 18.07 -12.29 1.40
N THR A 280 18.91 -12.19 0.37
CA THR A 280 18.49 -12.14 -1.02
C THR A 280 19.23 -13.20 -1.80
N PHE A 281 18.50 -13.87 -2.69
CA PHE A 281 19.02 -14.88 -3.62
C PHE A 281 18.71 -14.46 -5.04
N GLU A 282 19.52 -14.89 -6.00
CA GLU A 282 19.40 -14.48 -7.40
C GLU A 282 19.32 -12.94 -7.55
N ASN A 283 18.27 -12.44 -8.20
CA ASN A 283 17.95 -11.02 -8.35
C ASN A 283 16.85 -10.55 -7.39
N GLY A 284 16.62 -11.27 -6.29
CA GLY A 284 15.70 -10.86 -5.22
C GLY A 284 16.13 -9.53 -4.60
N LYS A 285 15.16 -8.68 -4.23
CA LYS A 285 15.40 -7.35 -3.66
C LYS A 285 14.57 -7.15 -2.41
N VAL A 286 15.22 -6.64 -1.36
CA VAL A 286 14.60 -6.24 -0.10
C VAL A 286 14.93 -4.76 0.14
N ALA A 287 13.96 -3.89 -0.15
CA ALA A 287 14.08 -2.46 0.04
C ALA A 287 13.42 -2.06 1.36
N VAL A 288 14.18 -1.45 2.26
CA VAL A 288 13.70 -1.07 3.59
C VAL A 288 13.91 0.43 3.76
N ASN A 289 12.84 1.15 4.10
CA ASN A 289 12.85 2.59 4.32
C ASN A 289 12.25 2.91 5.68
N LEU A 290 12.95 3.70 6.48
CA LEU A 290 12.44 4.30 7.71
C LEU A 290 12.14 5.77 7.42
N THR A 291 10.92 6.23 7.69
CA THR A 291 10.56 7.65 7.60
C THR A 291 10.18 8.19 8.98
N ALA A 292 10.61 9.42 9.28
CA ALA A 292 10.29 10.16 10.48
C ALA A 292 9.69 11.52 10.10
N GLY A 293 8.40 11.71 10.38
CA GLY A 293 7.66 12.87 9.88
C GLY A 293 7.48 12.86 8.35
N GLU A 294 7.33 14.05 7.76
CA GLU A 294 7.12 14.22 6.31
C GLU A 294 8.44 14.35 5.52
N ASP A 295 9.51 14.84 6.14
CA ASP A 295 10.72 15.29 5.43
C ASP A 295 11.96 14.39 5.63
N HIS A 296 11.92 13.42 6.54
CA HIS A 296 13.09 12.59 6.84
C HIS A 296 12.84 11.13 6.47
N SER A 297 13.64 10.63 5.53
CA SER A 297 13.63 9.23 5.12
C SER A 297 15.05 8.67 5.08
N LEU A 298 15.19 7.42 5.50
CA LEU A 298 16.43 6.69 5.51
C LEU A 298 16.24 5.33 4.85
N CYS A 299 17.02 5.08 3.79
CA CYS A 299 17.07 3.78 3.15
C CYS A 299 18.08 2.89 3.87
N ILE A 300 17.61 1.79 4.45
CA ILE A 300 18.44 0.85 5.20
C ILE A 300 19.01 -0.16 4.21
N ARG A 301 20.32 -0.06 3.96
CA ARG A 301 21.08 -0.90 3.04
C ARG A 301 21.98 -1.83 3.85
N GLY A 302 21.64 -3.13 3.89
CA GLY A 302 22.42 -4.13 4.62
C GLY A 302 21.77 -4.62 5.92
N ASN A 303 22.52 -5.46 6.64
CA ASN A 303 22.08 -6.14 7.86
C ASN A 303 22.69 -5.54 9.13
N ASP A 304 23.76 -4.75 9.00
CA ASP A 304 24.44 -4.14 10.14
C ASP A 304 23.53 -3.12 10.83
N PRO A 305 23.62 -2.97 12.17
CA PRO A 305 22.91 -1.93 12.89
C PRO A 305 23.23 -0.54 12.32
N LEU A 306 22.20 0.22 11.99
CA LEU A 306 22.32 1.57 11.47
C LEU A 306 21.71 2.55 12.48
N THR A 307 22.51 3.50 12.96
CA THR A 307 22.04 4.57 13.85
C THR A 307 21.75 5.83 13.04
N PHE A 308 20.55 6.37 13.23
CA PHE A 308 20.07 7.58 12.57
C PHE A 308 19.68 8.63 13.60
N SER A 309 20.32 9.79 13.54
CA SER A 309 20.00 10.93 14.39
C SER A 309 18.95 11.81 13.71
N LEU A 310 17.95 12.20 14.47
CA LEU A 310 16.80 12.97 14.02
C LEU A 310 16.87 14.42 14.51
N PRO A 311 16.44 15.40 13.69
CA PRO A 311 16.23 16.76 14.15
C PRO A 311 15.23 16.82 15.33
N PRO A 312 15.31 17.85 16.19
CA PRO A 312 14.32 18.07 17.23
C PRO A 312 12.88 18.01 16.69
N ASP A 313 11.96 17.41 17.44
CA ASP A 313 10.54 17.27 17.13
C ASP A 313 10.13 16.39 15.93
N SER A 314 11.08 15.93 15.10
CA SER A 314 10.77 15.09 13.91
C SER A 314 10.42 13.64 14.25
N GLY A 315 10.96 13.10 15.35
CA GLY A 315 10.83 11.69 15.73
C GLY A 315 9.53 11.27 16.40
N ARG A 316 8.40 12.00 16.22
CA ARG A 316 7.11 11.63 16.85
C ARG A 316 6.36 10.54 16.09
N LYS A 317 6.41 10.56 14.77
CA LYS A 317 5.72 9.61 13.90
C LYS A 317 6.75 8.91 13.03
N LEU A 318 6.92 7.62 13.26
CA LEU A 318 7.86 6.79 12.52
C LEU A 318 7.11 5.75 11.70
N ARG A 319 7.64 5.47 10.52
CA ARG A 319 7.13 4.43 9.63
C ARG A 319 8.29 3.64 9.07
N LEU A 320 8.28 2.33 9.33
CA LEU A 320 9.24 1.40 8.73
C LEU A 320 8.51 0.60 7.66
N THR A 321 8.94 0.75 6.41
CA THR A 321 8.36 0.06 5.27
C THR A 321 9.39 -0.88 4.66
N CYS A 322 9.01 -2.12 4.40
CA CYS A 322 9.81 -3.10 3.70
C CYS A 322 9.07 -3.63 2.48
N GLU A 323 9.73 -3.59 1.32
CA GLU A 323 9.25 -4.12 0.05
C GLU A 323 10.15 -5.28 -0.43
N LEU A 324 9.53 -6.41 -0.71
CA LEU A 324 10.13 -7.61 -1.25
C LEU A 324 9.77 -7.71 -2.74
N SER A 325 10.75 -7.81 -3.64
CA SER A 325 10.51 -7.92 -5.09
C SER A 325 11.63 -8.72 -5.78
N GLY A 326 11.56 -8.86 -7.11
CA GLY A 326 12.55 -9.62 -7.90
C GLY A 326 12.43 -11.13 -7.71
N GLY A 327 13.50 -11.87 -8.00
CA GLY A 327 13.51 -13.33 -8.05
C GLY A 327 13.30 -13.90 -9.45
N GLN A 328 13.51 -15.21 -9.61
CA GLN A 328 13.41 -15.92 -10.89
C GLN A 328 12.64 -17.24 -10.74
N GLY A 329 11.92 -17.63 -11.77
CA GLY A 329 11.19 -18.90 -11.83
C GLY A 329 10.00 -18.99 -10.87
N TYR A 330 9.51 -20.22 -10.67
CA TYR A 330 8.34 -20.51 -9.82
C TYR A 330 8.62 -20.33 -8.32
N VAL A 331 9.90 -20.30 -7.92
CA VAL A 331 10.37 -20.05 -6.55
C VAL A 331 10.74 -18.59 -6.29
N ALA A 332 10.53 -17.68 -7.24
CA ALA A 332 10.90 -16.26 -7.08
C ALA A 332 10.40 -15.62 -5.78
N TRP A 333 9.25 -16.08 -5.26
CA TRP A 333 8.64 -15.59 -4.03
C TRP A 333 9.54 -15.71 -2.79
N GLN A 334 10.44 -16.70 -2.73
CA GLN A 334 11.35 -16.93 -1.61
C GLN A 334 12.75 -16.32 -1.81
N HIS A 335 13.02 -15.66 -2.95
CA HIS A 335 14.34 -15.10 -3.25
C HIS A 335 14.61 -13.77 -2.54
N ALA A 336 13.58 -13.13 -1.99
CA ALA A 336 13.70 -11.95 -1.15
C ALA A 336 13.13 -12.28 0.23
N GLN A 337 14.02 -12.40 1.23
CA GLN A 337 13.68 -12.87 2.57
C GLN A 337 13.96 -11.79 3.60
N ALA A 338 12.95 -11.40 4.36
CA ALA A 338 13.10 -10.56 5.54
C ALA A 338 13.16 -11.45 6.79
N PHE A 339 13.96 -11.03 7.76
CA PHE A 339 14.08 -11.65 9.08
C PHE A 339 14.53 -13.12 9.05
N ARG A 340 15.36 -13.51 8.06
CA ARG A 340 15.91 -14.88 7.99
C ARG A 340 16.74 -15.18 9.25
N GLN A 341 16.28 -16.16 10.01
CA GLN A 341 16.83 -16.54 11.31
C GLN A 341 16.83 -18.07 11.46
N SER A 342 17.85 -18.61 12.13
CA SER A 342 17.91 -20.04 12.48
C SER A 342 16.87 -20.40 13.54
N LEU A 343 16.30 -21.60 13.42
CA LEU A 343 15.40 -22.22 14.41
C LEU A 343 16.17 -22.83 15.58
N ILE A 344 17.47 -23.09 15.42
CA ILE A 344 18.32 -23.62 16.48
C ILE A 344 18.76 -22.49 17.40
N ILE A 345 18.50 -22.65 18.70
CA ILE A 345 19.08 -21.84 19.76
C ILE A 345 20.45 -22.46 20.06
N ALA A 346 21.55 -21.84 19.62
CA ALA A 346 22.89 -22.39 19.83
C ALA A 346 23.34 -22.16 21.27
N ASP A 347 23.22 -23.13 22.18
CA ASP A 347 23.72 -23.01 23.56
C ASP A 347 25.13 -22.38 23.62
N SER A 348 25.29 -21.33 24.43
CA SER A 348 26.47 -20.47 24.50
C SER A 348 27.74 -21.13 25.10
N THR A 349 27.91 -22.45 24.98
CA THR A 349 29.01 -23.20 25.61
C THR A 349 29.77 -24.18 24.71
N ALA A 350 29.55 -24.23 23.40
CA ALA A 350 30.37 -25.08 22.52
C ALA A 350 31.53 -24.31 21.87
N GLU A 351 32.76 -24.64 22.28
CA GLU A 351 34.01 -24.14 21.70
C GLU A 351 34.10 -24.42 20.19
N ARG A 352 34.48 -23.38 19.43
CA ARG A 352 34.63 -23.40 17.97
C ARG A 352 35.91 -24.13 17.57
N ASN A 353 35.78 -25.16 16.72
CA ASN A 353 36.89 -25.71 15.94
C ASN A 353 36.42 -26.04 14.51
N ASP A 354 36.13 -25.01 13.69
CA ASP A 354 36.18 -25.18 12.23
C ASP A 354 36.32 -23.82 11.49
N PRO A 355 37.39 -23.56 10.72
CA PRO A 355 37.65 -22.25 10.11
C PRO A 355 36.94 -21.99 8.76
N GLU A 356 36.13 -22.91 8.20
CA GLU A 356 35.58 -22.76 6.83
C GLU A 356 34.12 -22.27 6.71
N ASN A 357 33.42 -21.94 7.81
CA ASN A 357 32.04 -21.44 7.73
C ASN A 357 31.86 -20.08 8.45
N GLN A 358 32.28 -18.99 7.80
CA GLN A 358 32.02 -17.63 8.26
C GLN A 358 30.65 -17.11 7.76
N GLN A 359 29.56 -17.76 8.19
CA GLN A 359 28.29 -17.06 8.33
C GLN A 359 28.11 -16.74 9.82
N ALA A 360 28.08 -15.45 10.15
CA ALA A 360 27.93 -14.98 11.52
C ALA A 360 26.67 -15.62 12.14
N ASP A 361 26.90 -16.38 13.22
CA ASP A 361 25.87 -17.05 14.00
C ASP A 361 24.97 -16.02 14.69
N ASN A 362 23.86 -15.69 14.03
CA ASN A 362 22.86 -14.69 14.44
C ASN A 362 21.71 -15.31 15.27
N SER A 363 21.88 -16.54 15.78
CA SER A 363 20.82 -17.28 16.50
C SER A 363 20.21 -16.51 17.69
N TYR A 364 20.98 -15.65 18.36
CA TYR A 364 20.53 -14.85 19.51
C TYR A 364 20.08 -13.42 19.21
N LEU A 365 20.40 -12.88 18.04
CA LEU A 365 20.06 -11.50 17.72
C LEU A 365 18.65 -11.43 17.15
N PRO A 366 17.80 -10.49 17.61
CA PRO A 366 16.48 -10.33 17.07
C PRO A 366 16.60 -9.95 15.59
N ALA A 367 15.81 -10.61 14.75
CA ALA A 367 15.86 -10.43 13.30
C ALA A 367 15.41 -9.03 12.87
N LEU A 368 14.56 -8.38 13.68
CA LEU A 368 14.33 -6.94 13.67
C LEU A 368 14.68 -6.38 15.06
N ARG A 369 15.45 -5.29 15.11
CA ARG A 369 15.63 -4.47 16.30
C ARG A 369 15.42 -3.02 15.94
N LEU A 370 14.51 -2.35 16.63
CA LEU A 370 14.33 -0.89 16.56
C LEU A 370 14.53 -0.34 17.96
N ARG A 371 15.63 0.39 18.19
CA ARG A 371 15.91 1.04 19.47
C ARG A 371 15.82 2.55 19.31
N LEU A 372 14.82 3.14 19.97
CA LEU A 372 14.50 4.56 19.99
C LEU A 372 15.07 5.19 21.26
N SER A 373 15.79 6.29 21.12
CA SER A 373 16.35 7.08 22.24
C SER A 373 15.79 8.50 22.19
N PHE A 374 15.33 9.03 23.33
CA PHE A 374 14.57 10.29 23.44
C PHE A 374 15.36 11.49 23.97
#